data_AF-A0A382W5F8-F1
#
_entry.id   AF-A0A382W5F8-F1
#
_cell.length_a   1.000
_cell.length_b   1.000
_cell.length_c   1.000
_cell.angle_alpha   90.00
_cell.angle_beta   90.00
_cell.angle_gamma   90.00
#
_symmetry.space_group_name_H-M   'P 1'
#
loop_
_entity.id
_entity.type
_entity.pdbx_description
1 polymer ?
#
loop_
_entity_poly.entity_id
_entity_poly.type
_entity_poly.pdbx_seq_one_letter_code
_entity_poly.pdbx_strand_id
1 'polypeptide(L)'
;FDQNIETISEFDRLTQKTTKKIDENILITPSSELLINKKSLNLFRKSFREIFSDYRHSQIYNLFSNSIIPSGGENFLSLFNESLSTIFSYCLNYHIILNNDFKNLLDMRTENINDFFKAREEGGDNFHLPPKNLYLNYKIIQNNFNNFSIVKLYEYNLDKEINFKINKLPNLSSIRKEIDFKFIMKFFKINNKKNIIICSRSNGSLERIKKILFEQLQINFVSINNFDELDDNEKLYITVLIIDESVEYQNYIFLNEKSLFGYNFSTHKSIDQNKEIFF
;
A
#
# COMPACT_ATOMS: atom_id res chain seq x y z
N PHE A 1 8.21 -6.89 40.22
CA PHE A 1 9.43 -7.68 40.38
C PHE A 1 9.04 -9.00 41.02
N ASP A 2 9.98 -9.94 41.05
CA ASP A 2 9.88 -11.38 41.38
C ASP A 2 9.34 -12.29 40.25
N GLN A 3 8.11 -12.10 39.76
CA GLN A 3 7.59 -12.82 38.57
C GLN A 3 6.70 -11.97 37.65
N ASN A 4 6.48 -10.70 38.02
CA ASN A 4 5.58 -9.79 37.32
C ASN A 4 6.33 -8.60 36.71
N ILE A 5 5.93 -8.22 35.50
CA ILE A 5 6.37 -7.01 34.81
C ILE A 5 5.80 -5.80 35.58
N GLU A 6 6.66 -4.90 36.07
CA GLU A 6 6.22 -3.68 36.76
C GLU A 6 6.02 -2.50 35.81
N THR A 7 6.93 -2.38 34.85
CA THR A 7 6.97 -1.24 33.95
C THR A 7 7.45 -1.70 32.59
N ILE A 8 6.85 -1.15 31.55
CA ILE A 8 7.37 -1.26 30.19
C ILE A 8 7.65 0.16 29.71
N SER A 9 8.71 0.34 28.93
CA SER A 9 9.09 1.66 28.42
C SER A 9 9.72 1.55 27.05
N GLU A 10 9.46 2.54 26.21
CA GLU A 10 10.16 2.75 24.95
C GLU A 10 11.58 3.25 25.21
N PHE A 11 12.49 2.88 24.32
CA PHE A 11 13.85 3.37 24.33
C PHE A 11 14.32 3.68 22.91
N ASP A 12 15.20 4.67 22.79
CA ASP A 12 15.89 4.97 21.55
C ASP A 12 16.98 3.92 21.29
N ARG A 13 16.93 3.26 20.12
CA ARG A 13 17.88 2.20 19.75
C ARG A 13 19.33 2.67 19.61
N LEU A 14 19.56 3.95 19.30
CA LEU A 14 20.91 4.49 19.14
C LEU A 14 21.50 4.91 20.48
N THR A 15 20.76 5.74 21.23
CA THR A 15 21.25 6.28 22.50
C THR A 15 21.04 5.33 23.69
N GLN A 16 20.22 4.30 23.52
CA GLN A 16 19.83 3.32 24.55
C GLN A 16 19.17 3.98 25.78
N LYS A 17 18.59 5.17 25.60
CA LYS A 17 17.90 5.91 26.66
C LYS A 17 16.40 5.68 26.60
N THR A 18 15.79 5.53 27.77
CA THR A 18 14.34 5.49 27.92
C THR A 18 13.72 6.81 27.48
N THR A 19 12.68 6.74 26.66
CA THR A 19 11.97 7.91 26.13
C THR A 19 10.63 8.10 26.81
N LYS A 20 9.83 7.04 26.89
CA LYS A 20 8.45 7.10 27.37
C LYS A 20 8.05 5.80 28.07
N LYS A 21 7.35 5.92 29.20
CA LYS A 21 6.72 4.78 29.86
C LYS A 21 5.44 4.38 29.11
N ILE A 22 5.25 3.07 28.92
CA ILE A 22 4.05 2.50 28.31
C ILE A 22 3.19 1.93 29.44
N ASP A 23 1.99 2.48 29.61
CA ASP A 23 1.00 2.01 30.59
C ASP A 23 -0.11 1.17 29.92
N GLU A 24 -0.05 0.99 28.60
CA GLU A 24 -1.00 0.21 27.80
C GLU A 24 -0.53 -1.24 27.57
N ASN A 25 -1.46 -2.14 27.21
CA ASN A 25 -1.14 -3.52 26.87
C ASN A 25 -0.35 -3.61 25.56
N ILE A 26 0.70 -4.43 25.55
CA ILE A 26 1.53 -4.67 24.36
C ILE A 26 1.14 -5.99 23.73
N LEU A 27 0.77 -5.95 22.45
CA LEU A 27 0.60 -7.14 21.63
C LEU A 27 1.93 -7.52 20.99
N ILE A 28 2.47 -8.68 21.35
CA ILE A 28 3.66 -9.25 20.71
C ILE A 28 3.21 -10.23 19.64
N THR A 29 3.47 -9.89 18.38
CA THR A 29 3.26 -10.80 17.25
C THR A 29 4.54 -11.57 16.93
N PRO A 30 4.45 -12.76 16.34
CA PRO A 30 5.63 -13.48 15.85
C PRO A 30 6.44 -12.63 14.87
N SER A 31 7.76 -12.80 14.89
CA SER A 31 8.69 -12.11 13.98
C SER A 31 8.80 -12.76 12.60
N SER A 32 8.20 -13.93 12.39
CA SER A 32 8.21 -14.68 11.15
C SER A 32 6.92 -15.47 10.99
N GLU A 33 6.50 -15.67 9.74
CA GLU A 33 5.41 -16.57 9.37
C GLU A 33 5.77 -18.04 9.62
N LEU A 34 7.06 -18.38 9.57
CA LEU A 34 7.57 -19.71 9.93
C LEU A 34 7.76 -19.82 11.43
N LEU A 35 6.74 -20.34 12.11
CA LEU A 35 6.83 -20.65 13.53
C LEU A 35 7.59 -21.95 13.75
N ILE A 36 8.81 -21.87 14.29
CA ILE A 36 9.58 -23.04 14.71
C ILE A 36 9.21 -23.42 16.14
N ASN A 37 8.48 -24.52 16.29
CA ASN A 37 8.23 -25.17 17.56
C ASN A 37 8.28 -26.70 17.37
N LYS A 38 8.19 -27.45 18.47
CA LYS A 38 8.25 -28.93 18.40
C LYS A 38 7.18 -29.52 17.49
N LYS A 39 5.96 -28.96 17.47
CA LYS A 39 4.84 -29.44 16.65
C LYS A 39 5.11 -29.19 15.16
N SER A 40 5.45 -27.96 14.78
CA SER A 40 5.68 -27.57 13.38
C SER A 40 6.91 -28.26 12.80
N LEU A 41 7.99 -28.44 13.58
CA LEU A 41 9.16 -29.20 13.14
C LEU A 41 8.87 -30.69 12.92
N ASN A 42 8.06 -31.31 13.78
CA ASN A 42 7.67 -32.70 13.61
C ASN A 42 6.81 -32.88 12.35
N LEU A 43 5.88 -31.94 12.11
CA LEU A 43 5.09 -31.94 10.88
C LEU A 43 5.96 -31.75 9.64
N PHE A 44 6.85 -30.74 9.66
CA PHE A 44 7.82 -30.51 8.59
C PHE A 44 8.62 -31.76 8.28
N ARG A 45 9.24 -32.41 9.28
CA ARG A 45 10.04 -33.62 9.06
C ARG A 45 9.22 -34.76 8.48
N LYS A 46 7.95 -34.90 8.88
CA LYS A 46 7.05 -35.90 8.32
C LYS A 46 6.75 -35.57 6.85
N SER A 47 6.17 -34.40 6.58
CA SER A 47 5.75 -33.97 5.24
C SER A 47 6.93 -33.91 4.26
N PHE A 48 8.10 -33.46 4.70
CA PHE A 48 9.30 -33.40 3.85
C PHE A 48 9.78 -34.80 3.42
N ARG A 49 9.78 -35.78 4.34
CA ARG A 49 10.16 -37.18 4.03
C ARG A 49 9.16 -37.88 3.11
N GLU A 50 7.90 -37.48 3.17
CA GLU A 50 6.84 -37.99 2.28
C GLU A 50 7.02 -37.47 0.84
N ILE A 51 7.50 -36.23 0.68
CA ILE A 51 7.69 -35.61 -0.64
C ILE A 51 9.05 -35.96 -1.24
N PHE A 52 10.12 -35.93 -0.45
CA PHE A 52 11.50 -36.10 -0.92
C PHE A 52 12.12 -37.37 -0.34
N SER A 53 12.29 -38.41 -1.17
CA SER A 53 12.91 -39.70 -0.76
C SER A 53 14.36 -39.54 -0.31
N ASP A 54 15.12 -38.66 -0.97
CA ASP A 54 16.55 -38.42 -0.69
C ASP A 54 16.78 -37.30 0.34
N TYR A 55 15.80 -37.04 1.22
CA TYR A 55 15.83 -35.97 2.22
C TYR A 55 17.11 -35.90 3.06
N ARG A 56 17.82 -37.02 3.27
CA ARG A 56 19.07 -37.05 4.05
C ARG A 56 20.18 -36.19 3.44
N HIS A 57 20.17 -36.03 2.11
CA HIS A 57 21.11 -35.16 1.39
C HIS A 57 20.66 -33.69 1.37
N SER A 58 19.45 -33.39 1.86
CA SER A 58 18.92 -32.03 1.87
C SER A 58 19.52 -31.21 3.00
N GLN A 59 20.28 -30.17 2.64
CA GLN A 59 20.76 -29.17 3.59
C GLN A 59 19.57 -28.45 4.28
N ILE A 60 18.49 -28.20 3.54
CA ILE A 60 17.28 -27.54 4.04
C ILE A 60 16.64 -28.39 5.16
N TYR A 61 16.47 -29.70 4.92
CA TYR A 61 15.94 -30.62 5.92
C TYR A 61 16.80 -30.65 7.20
N ASN A 62 18.13 -30.68 7.04
CA ASN A 62 19.07 -30.74 8.15
C ASN A 62 19.05 -29.44 8.97
N LEU A 63 19.03 -28.27 8.31
CA LEU A 63 18.96 -26.97 8.97
C LEU A 63 17.67 -26.81 9.77
N PHE A 64 16.52 -27.07 9.15
CA PHE A 64 15.25 -27.02 9.86
C PHE A 64 15.18 -28.04 10.99
N SER A 65 15.74 -29.25 10.81
CA SER A 65 15.81 -30.24 11.88
C SER A 65 16.65 -29.77 13.07
N ASN A 66 17.61 -28.88 12.86
CA ASN A 66 18.40 -28.22 13.89
C ASN A 66 17.76 -26.91 14.40
N SER A 67 16.49 -26.65 14.05
CA SER A 67 15.76 -25.42 14.41
C SER A 67 16.36 -24.15 13.82
N ILE A 68 17.06 -24.26 12.69
CA ILE A 68 17.65 -23.14 11.96
C ILE A 68 16.79 -22.88 10.71
N ILE A 69 16.33 -21.64 10.53
CA ILE A 69 15.62 -21.21 9.31
C ILE A 69 16.68 -20.90 8.23
N PRO A 70 16.76 -21.70 7.14
CA PRO A 70 17.62 -21.37 6.02
C PRO A 70 17.07 -20.16 5.24
N SER A 71 17.94 -19.49 4.49
CA SER A 71 17.52 -18.45 3.54
C SER A 71 16.51 -19.03 2.54
N GLY A 72 15.36 -18.37 2.39
CA GLY A 72 14.27 -18.82 1.53
C GLY A 72 13.52 -20.05 2.07
N GLY A 73 13.67 -20.36 3.36
CA GLY A 73 12.96 -21.44 4.04
C GLY A 73 11.43 -21.29 3.98
N GLU A 74 10.93 -20.07 3.79
CA GLU A 74 9.52 -19.73 3.62
C GLU A 74 8.89 -20.46 2.43
N ASN A 75 9.69 -20.85 1.43
CA ASN A 75 9.22 -21.67 0.31
C ASN A 75 8.74 -23.07 0.75
N PHE A 76 8.97 -23.48 2.00
CA PHE A 76 8.50 -24.73 2.59
C PHE A 76 7.39 -24.52 3.63
N LEU A 77 6.84 -23.31 3.76
CA LEU A 77 5.82 -22.96 4.77
C LEU A 77 4.63 -23.94 4.80
N SER A 78 4.22 -24.45 3.63
CA SER A 78 3.16 -25.45 3.51
C SER A 78 3.46 -26.77 4.23
N LEU A 79 4.72 -27.10 4.50
CA LEU A 79 5.11 -28.31 5.22
C LEU A 79 5.09 -28.14 6.74
N PHE A 80 5.04 -26.90 7.24
CA PHE A 80 5.00 -26.59 8.68
C PHE A 80 3.57 -26.51 9.23
N ASN A 81 2.56 -26.55 8.36
CA ASN A 81 1.15 -26.38 8.69
C ASN A 81 0.32 -27.51 8.08
N GLU A 82 -0.76 -27.91 8.75
CA GLU A 82 -1.69 -28.94 8.24
C GLU A 82 -2.47 -28.41 7.03
N SER A 83 -2.75 -27.11 7.02
CA SER A 83 -3.36 -26.39 5.91
C SER A 83 -2.91 -24.92 5.95
N LEU A 84 -2.99 -24.25 4.79
CA LEU A 84 -2.78 -22.82 4.66
C LEU A 84 -4.11 -22.13 4.35
N SER A 85 -4.40 -21.05 5.07
CA SER A 85 -5.50 -20.15 4.75
C SER A 85 -5.14 -19.23 3.59
N THR A 86 -6.16 -18.70 2.92
CA THR A 86 -5.99 -17.70 1.85
C THR A 86 -6.35 -16.31 2.36
N ILE A 87 -5.89 -15.26 1.68
CA ILE A 87 -6.28 -13.88 2.03
C ILE A 87 -7.81 -13.69 2.03
N PHE A 88 -8.53 -14.41 1.15
CA PHE A 88 -9.99 -14.37 1.06
C PHE A 88 -10.67 -14.77 2.37
N SER A 89 -10.11 -15.73 3.11
CA SER A 89 -10.68 -16.15 4.41
C SER A 89 -10.67 -15.04 5.47
N TYR A 90 -9.73 -14.09 5.37
CA TYR A 90 -9.63 -12.96 6.28
C TYR A 90 -10.46 -11.75 5.83
N CYS A 91 -10.93 -11.73 4.58
CA CYS A 91 -11.58 -10.57 3.98
C CYS A 91 -13.10 -10.73 3.78
N LEU A 92 -13.74 -11.81 4.23
CA LEU A 92 -15.11 -12.19 3.83
C LEU A 92 -16.19 -11.09 3.93
N ASN A 93 -16.03 -10.12 4.83
CA ASN A 93 -16.98 -9.02 5.04
C ASN A 93 -16.62 -7.73 4.30
N TYR A 94 -15.60 -7.76 3.43
CA TYR A 94 -15.10 -6.58 2.73
C TYR A 94 -15.47 -6.61 1.25
N HIS A 95 -15.54 -5.41 0.66
CA HIS A 95 -15.62 -5.25 -0.79
C HIS A 95 -14.23 -5.42 -1.41
N ILE A 96 -14.18 -6.03 -2.59
CA ILE A 96 -12.93 -6.14 -3.35
C ILE A 96 -13.00 -5.14 -4.49
N ILE A 97 -12.04 -4.21 -4.54
CA ILE A 97 -11.88 -3.27 -5.64
C ILE A 97 -10.74 -3.80 -6.53
N LEU A 98 -11.02 -3.99 -7.81
CA LEU A 98 -10.06 -4.48 -8.80
C LEU A 98 -9.88 -3.47 -9.92
N ASN A 99 -8.64 -3.24 -10.31
CA ASN A 99 -8.34 -2.55 -11.56
C ASN A 99 -8.57 -3.50 -12.75
N ASN A 100 -8.84 -2.94 -13.92
CA ASN A 100 -9.12 -3.72 -15.14
C ASN A 100 -7.95 -4.64 -15.56
N ASP A 101 -6.71 -4.28 -15.22
CA ASP A 101 -5.50 -5.02 -15.54
C ASP A 101 -5.23 -6.22 -14.60
N PHE A 102 -6.03 -6.40 -13.55
CA PHE A 102 -5.83 -7.44 -12.53
C PHE A 102 -5.60 -8.83 -13.13
N LYS A 103 -6.41 -9.22 -14.13
CA LYS A 103 -6.29 -10.53 -14.77
C LYS A 103 -4.93 -10.70 -15.47
N ASN A 104 -4.52 -9.69 -16.23
CA ASN A 104 -3.26 -9.72 -16.96
C ASN A 104 -2.07 -9.78 -15.99
N LEU A 105 -2.12 -9.00 -14.90
CA LEU A 105 -1.10 -9.03 -13.85
C LEU A 105 -1.02 -10.40 -13.17
N LEU A 106 -2.17 -11.04 -12.92
CA LEU A 106 -2.23 -12.38 -12.33
C LEU A 106 -1.68 -13.45 -13.27
N ASP A 107 -1.98 -13.37 -14.57
CA ASP A 107 -1.46 -14.28 -15.59
C ASP A 107 0.08 -14.14 -15.71
N MET A 108 0.59 -12.90 -15.83
CA MET A 108 2.03 -12.61 -15.83
C MET A 108 2.72 -13.10 -14.54
N ARG A 109 2.09 -12.91 -13.39
CA ARG A 109 2.65 -13.38 -12.10
C ARG A 109 2.70 -14.91 -12.06
N THR A 110 1.68 -15.58 -12.58
CA THR A 110 1.60 -17.04 -12.64
C THR A 110 2.67 -17.61 -13.58
N GLU A 111 2.87 -17.00 -14.74
CA GLU A 111 3.94 -17.35 -15.68
C GLU A 111 5.32 -17.22 -15.03
N ASN A 112 5.61 -16.06 -14.44
CA ASN A 112 6.87 -15.83 -13.71
C ASN A 112 7.13 -16.90 -12.63
N ILE A 113 6.12 -17.23 -11.82
CA ILE A 113 6.25 -18.26 -10.78
C ILE A 113 6.60 -19.63 -11.38
N ASN A 114 5.94 -20.01 -12.48
CA ASN A 114 6.21 -21.28 -13.15
C ASN A 114 7.60 -21.29 -13.80
N ASP A 115 8.06 -20.18 -14.35
CA ASP A 115 9.41 -20.08 -14.92
C ASP A 115 10.49 -20.18 -13.83
N PHE A 116 10.29 -19.53 -12.68
CA PHE A 116 11.17 -19.68 -11.52
C PHE A 116 11.17 -21.12 -10.95
N PHE A 117 10.06 -21.84 -11.07
CA PHE A 117 9.99 -23.24 -10.70
C PHE A 117 10.75 -24.12 -11.69
N LYS A 118 10.50 -23.98 -13.00
CA LYS A 118 11.22 -24.71 -14.06
C LYS A 118 12.72 -24.46 -14.01
N ALA A 119 13.15 -23.22 -13.80
CA ALA A 119 14.57 -22.89 -13.70
C ALA A 119 15.25 -23.60 -12.51
N ARG A 120 14.53 -23.89 -11.42
CA ARG A 120 15.05 -24.70 -10.31
C ARG A 120 15.12 -26.18 -10.67
N GLU A 121 14.10 -26.71 -11.36
CA GLU A 121 14.10 -28.08 -11.86
C GLU A 121 15.28 -28.32 -12.83
N GLU A 122 15.46 -27.43 -13.80
CA GLU A 122 16.55 -27.48 -14.78
C GLU A 122 17.93 -27.24 -14.14
N GLY A 123 17.98 -26.40 -13.09
CA GLY A 123 19.19 -26.10 -12.32
C GLY A 123 19.66 -27.22 -11.40
N GLY A 124 18.94 -28.34 -11.33
CA GLY A 124 19.31 -29.50 -10.51
C GLY A 124 19.05 -29.34 -9.01
N ASP A 125 18.21 -28.38 -8.61
CA ASP A 125 17.71 -28.31 -7.23
C ASP A 125 16.69 -29.42 -7.02
N ASN A 126 17.04 -30.44 -6.25
CA ASN A 126 16.17 -31.60 -6.01
C ASN A 126 15.19 -31.39 -4.84
N PHE A 127 15.28 -30.26 -4.13
CA PHE A 127 14.49 -30.02 -2.92
C PHE A 127 13.70 -28.71 -3.07
N HIS A 128 12.66 -28.73 -3.89
CA HIS A 128 11.77 -27.59 -4.09
C HIS A 128 10.31 -28.06 -4.17
N LEU A 129 9.37 -27.19 -3.79
CA LEU A 129 7.94 -27.51 -3.83
C LEU A 129 7.30 -26.98 -5.11
N PRO A 130 6.28 -27.69 -5.65
CA PRO A 130 5.54 -27.19 -6.79
C PRO A 130 4.72 -25.95 -6.41
N PRO A 131 4.49 -25.00 -7.34
CA PRO A 131 3.84 -23.72 -7.04
C PRO A 131 2.49 -23.85 -6.34
N LYS A 132 1.73 -24.90 -6.65
CA LYS A 132 0.42 -25.21 -6.05
C LYS A 132 0.42 -25.32 -4.52
N ASN A 133 1.59 -25.54 -3.90
CA ASN A 133 1.73 -25.65 -2.45
C ASN A 133 1.65 -24.30 -1.74
N LEU A 134 1.94 -23.19 -2.43
CA LEU A 134 1.96 -21.84 -1.84
C LEU A 134 1.08 -20.85 -2.59
N TYR A 135 0.87 -21.06 -3.90
CA TYR A 135 0.17 -20.13 -4.76
C TYR A 135 -1.18 -20.69 -5.20
N LEU A 136 -2.18 -19.82 -5.20
CA LEU A 136 -3.50 -20.13 -5.72
C LEU A 136 -3.49 -20.09 -7.24
N ASN A 137 -4.21 -21.01 -7.88
CA ASN A 137 -4.47 -20.91 -9.30
C ASN A 137 -5.62 -19.94 -9.59
N TYR A 138 -5.69 -19.47 -10.84
CA TYR A 138 -6.72 -18.54 -11.30
C TYR A 138 -8.15 -19.05 -11.02
N LYS A 139 -8.40 -20.34 -11.20
CA LYS A 139 -9.72 -20.95 -10.97
C LYS A 139 -10.16 -20.85 -9.51
N ILE A 140 -9.25 -21.06 -8.56
CA ILE A 140 -9.52 -20.93 -7.12
C ILE A 140 -9.77 -19.46 -6.77
N ILE A 141 -8.97 -18.54 -7.32
CA ILE A 141 -9.17 -17.09 -7.11
C ILE A 141 -10.55 -16.66 -7.61
N GLN A 142 -10.92 -17.06 -8.82
CA GLN A 142 -12.21 -16.74 -9.42
C GLN A 142 -13.39 -17.35 -8.63
N ASN A 143 -13.23 -18.58 -8.11
CA ASN A 143 -14.25 -19.17 -7.26
C ASN A 143 -14.41 -18.41 -5.95
N ASN A 144 -13.32 -17.94 -5.33
CA ASN A 144 -13.39 -17.14 -4.12
C ASN A 144 -14.10 -15.81 -4.37
N PHE A 145 -13.85 -15.17 -5.51
CA PHE A 145 -14.51 -13.92 -5.92
C PHE A 145 -16.03 -13.98 -5.93
N ASN A 146 -16.65 -15.14 -6.12
CA ASN A 146 -18.11 -15.29 -6.03
C ASN A 146 -18.67 -15.01 -4.63
N ASN A 147 -17.82 -15.03 -3.60
CA ASN A 147 -18.21 -14.75 -2.21
C ASN A 147 -18.10 -13.27 -1.84
N PHE A 148 -17.67 -12.41 -2.76
CA PHE A 148 -17.42 -10.99 -2.50
C PHE A 148 -18.23 -10.11 -3.42
N SER A 149 -18.59 -8.92 -2.94
CA SER A 149 -19.03 -7.84 -3.80
C SER A 149 -17.79 -7.21 -4.43
N ILE A 150 -17.67 -7.33 -5.76
CA ILE A 150 -16.52 -6.85 -6.52
C ILE A 150 -16.88 -5.58 -7.27
N VAL A 151 -16.07 -4.54 -7.08
CA VAL A 151 -16.11 -3.31 -7.87
C VAL A 151 -14.92 -3.30 -8.81
N LYS A 152 -15.16 -3.09 -10.11
CA LYS A 152 -14.09 -3.01 -11.11
C LYS A 152 -13.93 -1.56 -11.56
N LEU A 153 -12.69 -1.09 -11.52
CA LEU A 153 -12.31 0.24 -11.98
C LEU A 153 -11.74 0.15 -13.40
N TYR A 154 -12.26 1.02 -14.27
CA TYR A 154 -11.86 1.14 -15.66
C TYR A 154 -11.40 2.57 -15.92
N GLU A 155 -10.35 2.73 -16.73
CA GLU A 155 -9.83 4.03 -17.15
C GLU A 155 -10.66 4.67 -18.28
N TYR A 156 -11.65 3.93 -18.80
CA TYR A 156 -12.50 4.35 -19.91
C TYR A 156 -13.97 4.12 -19.56
N ASN A 157 -14.85 4.87 -20.23
CA ASN A 157 -16.27 4.75 -20.04
C ASN A 157 -16.80 3.42 -20.62
N LEU A 158 -17.72 2.81 -19.89
CA LEU A 158 -18.41 1.58 -20.29
C LEU A 158 -19.90 1.84 -20.45
N ASP A 159 -20.50 1.24 -21.47
CA ASP A 159 -21.95 1.29 -21.68
C ASP A 159 -22.67 0.56 -20.54
N LYS A 160 -23.74 1.16 -20.01
CA LYS A 160 -24.60 0.61 -18.94
C LYS A 160 -23.95 0.46 -17.56
N GLU A 161 -22.77 1.03 -17.36
CA GLU A 161 -22.08 1.09 -16.07
C GLU A 161 -22.04 2.51 -15.50
N ILE A 162 -21.61 2.66 -14.24
CA ILE A 162 -21.42 3.97 -13.60
C ILE A 162 -20.12 4.60 -14.12
N ASN A 163 -20.26 5.68 -14.88
CA ASN A 163 -19.13 6.40 -15.46
C ASN A 163 -18.85 7.70 -14.68
N PHE A 164 -17.60 7.87 -14.25
CA PHE A 164 -17.13 9.08 -13.58
C PHE A 164 -16.42 10.00 -14.59
N LYS A 165 -16.94 11.22 -14.76
CA LYS A 165 -16.29 12.25 -15.59
C LYS A 165 -15.16 12.90 -14.80
N ILE A 166 -14.02 12.21 -14.70
CA ILE A 166 -12.78 12.72 -14.12
C ILE A 166 -11.87 13.17 -15.26
N ASN A 167 -11.54 14.45 -15.32
CA ASN A 167 -10.68 15.00 -16.36
C ASN A 167 -9.32 15.35 -15.76
N LYS A 168 -8.24 14.82 -16.34
CA LYS A 168 -6.89 15.23 -15.99
C LYS A 168 -6.66 16.68 -16.44
N LEU A 169 -6.18 17.52 -15.53
CA LEU A 169 -5.83 18.90 -15.82
C LEU A 169 -4.36 19.00 -16.26
N PRO A 170 -4.05 19.84 -17.26
CA PRO A 170 -2.66 20.12 -17.63
C PRO A 170 -1.96 20.93 -16.52
N ASN A 171 -0.64 20.83 -16.48
CA ASN A 171 0.16 21.65 -15.56
C ASN A 171 -0.03 23.14 -15.87
N LEU A 172 -0.30 23.92 -14.83
CA LEU A 172 -0.43 25.37 -14.89
C LEU A 172 0.94 26.05 -14.92
N SER A 173 1.94 25.44 -14.29
CA SER A 173 3.33 25.87 -14.41
C SER A 173 3.82 25.68 -15.84
N SER A 174 4.39 26.74 -16.43
CA SER A 174 5.14 26.62 -17.66
C SER A 174 6.35 25.69 -17.48
N ILE A 175 6.82 25.07 -18.57
CA ILE A 175 8.14 24.40 -18.66
C ILE A 175 9.30 25.41 -18.44
N ARG A 176 8.99 26.71 -18.39
CA ARG A 176 9.93 27.80 -18.15
C ARG A 176 10.39 27.77 -16.69
N LYS A 177 11.62 28.28 -16.44
CA LYS A 177 12.24 28.33 -15.10
C LYS A 177 11.46 29.16 -14.06
N GLU A 178 10.51 30.00 -14.48
CA GLU A 178 9.78 30.94 -13.62
C GLU A 178 8.28 30.62 -13.59
N ILE A 179 7.70 30.73 -12.39
CA ILE A 179 6.27 30.49 -12.14
C ILE A 179 5.45 31.64 -12.72
N ASP A 180 4.49 31.33 -13.60
CA ASP A 180 3.57 32.32 -14.17
C ASP A 180 2.35 32.53 -13.27
N PHE A 181 2.50 33.40 -12.27
CA PHE A 181 1.41 33.77 -11.37
C PHE A 181 0.22 34.42 -12.09
N LYS A 182 0.43 35.10 -13.23
CA LYS A 182 -0.68 35.69 -14.00
C LYS A 182 -1.55 34.60 -14.61
N PHE A 183 -0.93 33.53 -15.10
CA PHE A 183 -1.66 32.37 -15.62
C PHE A 183 -2.47 31.66 -14.52
N ILE A 184 -1.87 31.44 -13.34
CA ILE A 184 -2.57 30.86 -12.17
C ILE A 184 -3.76 31.74 -11.76
N MET A 185 -3.57 33.06 -11.67
CA MET A 185 -4.66 33.99 -11.34
C MET A 185 -5.78 33.95 -12.37
N LYS A 186 -5.43 33.89 -13.66
CA LYS A 186 -6.41 33.77 -14.75
C LYS A 186 -7.17 32.45 -14.66
N PHE A 187 -6.49 31.35 -14.34
CA PHE A 187 -7.11 30.03 -14.14
C PHE A 187 -8.14 30.06 -13.02
N PHE A 188 -7.81 30.65 -11.85
CA PHE A 188 -8.75 30.80 -10.74
C PHE A 188 -9.94 31.69 -11.09
N LYS A 189 -9.72 32.78 -11.84
CA LYS A 189 -10.82 33.65 -12.30
C LYS A 189 -11.78 32.94 -13.26
N ILE A 190 -11.26 32.14 -14.20
CA ILE A 190 -12.08 31.38 -15.15
C ILE A 190 -12.90 30.31 -14.43
N ASN A 191 -12.34 29.69 -13.39
CA ASN A 191 -12.97 28.61 -12.64
C ASN A 191 -13.64 29.06 -11.33
N ASN A 192 -13.98 30.36 -11.19
CA ASN A 192 -14.56 30.93 -9.97
C ASN A 192 -15.93 30.32 -9.55
N LYS A 193 -16.57 29.55 -10.42
CA LYS A 193 -17.81 28.83 -10.11
C LYS A 193 -17.55 27.49 -9.41
N LYS A 194 -16.36 26.91 -9.57
CA LYS A 194 -15.95 25.61 -9.05
C LYS A 194 -15.21 25.75 -7.73
N ASN A 195 -15.21 24.68 -6.94
CA ASN A 195 -14.44 24.54 -5.71
C ASN A 195 -13.03 24.08 -6.06
N ILE A 196 -12.04 24.92 -5.82
CA ILE A 196 -10.63 24.64 -6.10
C ILE A 196 -9.97 24.21 -4.79
N ILE A 197 -9.42 23.00 -4.78
CA ILE A 197 -8.74 22.39 -3.64
C ILE A 197 -7.28 22.17 -4.00
N ILE A 198 -6.39 22.89 -3.33
CA ILE A 198 -4.95 22.69 -3.46
C ILE A 198 -4.54 21.52 -2.57
N CYS A 199 -3.93 20.51 -3.19
CA CYS A 199 -3.51 19.26 -2.59
C CYS A 199 -2.00 19.32 -2.35
N SER A 200 -1.63 19.50 -1.08
CA SER A 200 -0.24 19.56 -0.62
C SER A 200 0.21 18.23 -0.03
N ARG A 201 1.52 17.97 -0.02
CA ARG A 201 2.08 16.70 0.45
C ARG A 201 2.33 16.65 1.96
N SER A 202 2.36 17.80 2.62
CA SER A 202 2.61 17.92 4.06
C SER A 202 2.10 19.25 4.58
N ASN A 203 1.89 19.35 5.90
CA ASN A 203 1.53 20.61 6.57
C ASN A 203 2.56 21.73 6.31
N GLY A 204 3.85 21.41 6.26
CA GLY A 204 4.89 22.41 5.94
C GLY A 204 4.79 22.93 4.49
N SER A 205 4.44 22.07 3.54
CA SER A 205 4.19 22.49 2.16
C SER A 205 2.92 23.33 2.04
N LEU A 206 1.86 22.93 2.74
CA LEU A 206 0.60 23.65 2.83
C LEU A 206 0.80 25.12 3.21
N GLU A 207 1.48 25.36 4.33
CA GLU A 207 1.76 26.71 4.85
C GLU A 207 2.60 27.52 3.85
N ARG A 208 3.60 26.90 3.24
CA ARG A 208 4.44 27.55 2.23
C ARG A 208 3.62 27.96 1.01
N ILE A 209 2.76 27.08 0.50
CA ILE A 209 1.92 27.37 -0.67
C ILE A 209 0.93 28.48 -0.35
N LYS A 210 0.28 28.43 0.81
CA LYS A 210 -0.66 29.45 1.27
C LYS A 210 0.02 30.83 1.35
N LYS A 211 1.23 30.88 1.92
CA LYS A 211 2.04 32.11 1.97
C LYS A 211 2.38 32.64 0.58
N ILE A 212 2.87 31.77 -0.33
CA ILE A 212 3.22 32.17 -1.70
C ILE A 212 2.01 32.74 -2.45
N LEU A 213 0.86 32.05 -2.38
CA LEU A 213 -0.35 32.50 -3.08
C LEU A 213 -0.91 33.80 -2.49
N PHE A 214 -0.81 33.99 -1.19
CA PHE A 214 -1.19 35.25 -0.55
C PHE A 214 -0.28 36.40 -0.97
N GLU A 215 1.05 36.22 -0.90
CA GLU A 215 2.02 37.27 -1.23
C GLU A 215 1.99 37.68 -2.70
N GLN A 216 1.80 36.72 -3.62
CA GLN A 216 1.88 36.97 -5.06
C GLN A 216 0.54 37.29 -5.71
N LEU A 217 -0.57 36.71 -5.21
CA LEU A 217 -1.89 36.83 -5.82
C LEU A 217 -2.92 37.55 -4.94
N GLN A 218 -2.63 37.79 -3.66
CA GLN A 218 -3.59 38.28 -2.66
C GLN A 218 -4.82 37.38 -2.53
N ILE A 219 -4.64 36.08 -2.73
CA ILE A 219 -5.70 35.06 -2.63
C ILE A 219 -5.48 34.25 -1.37
N ASN A 220 -6.52 34.13 -0.54
CA ASN A 220 -6.50 33.29 0.64
C ASN A 220 -7.18 31.94 0.34
N PHE A 221 -6.69 30.88 0.99
CA PHE A 221 -7.25 29.54 0.91
C PHE A 221 -7.63 29.08 2.31
N VAL A 222 -8.83 28.51 2.44
CA VAL A 222 -9.31 27.91 3.68
C VAL A 222 -8.64 26.54 3.84
N SER A 223 -7.98 26.34 4.97
CA SER A 223 -7.32 25.07 5.27
C SER A 223 -8.37 24.09 5.78
N ILE A 224 -8.45 22.91 5.16
CA ILE A 224 -9.38 21.84 5.55
C ILE A 224 -8.63 20.55 5.84
N ASN A 225 -9.11 19.80 6.83
CA ASN A 225 -8.57 18.47 7.16
C ASN A 225 -9.42 17.34 6.57
N ASN A 226 -10.68 17.62 6.26
CA ASN A 226 -11.63 16.66 5.68
C ASN A 226 -12.53 17.40 4.67
N PHE A 227 -13.01 16.69 3.66
CA PHE A 227 -14.02 17.19 2.72
C PHE A 227 -15.38 17.50 3.38
N ASP A 228 -15.66 16.96 4.57
CA ASP A 228 -16.84 17.34 5.36
C ASP A 228 -16.80 18.82 5.83
N GLU A 229 -15.62 19.45 5.83
CA GLU A 229 -15.45 20.86 6.21
C GLU A 229 -15.68 21.84 5.03
N LEU A 230 -16.04 21.31 3.85
CA LEU A 230 -16.38 22.14 2.69
C LEU A 230 -17.72 22.86 2.94
N ASP A 231 -17.71 24.18 2.78
CA ASP A 231 -18.89 25.06 2.89
C ASP A 231 -19.29 25.58 1.51
N ASP A 232 -20.56 25.98 1.36
CA ASP A 232 -21.09 26.59 0.13
C ASP A 232 -20.63 28.05 -0.05
N ASN A 233 -20.16 28.70 1.03
CA ASN A 233 -19.75 30.11 1.00
C ASN A 233 -18.34 30.32 0.45
N GLU A 234 -17.45 29.34 0.65
CA GLU A 234 -16.05 29.40 0.25
C GLU A 234 -15.80 28.48 -0.95
N LYS A 235 -14.83 28.84 -1.80
CA LYS A 235 -14.52 28.07 -3.02
C LYS A 235 -13.05 27.73 -3.18
N LEU A 236 -12.21 28.24 -2.31
CA LEU A 236 -10.76 28.10 -2.39
C LEU A 236 -10.27 27.41 -1.12
N TYR A 237 -9.89 26.15 -1.28
CA TYR A 237 -9.50 25.29 -0.18
C TYR A 237 -8.06 24.78 -0.36
N ILE A 238 -7.40 24.44 0.74
CA ILE A 238 -6.10 23.79 0.74
C ILE A 238 -6.07 22.68 1.78
N THR A 239 -5.50 21.52 1.44
CA THR A 239 -5.46 20.36 2.32
C THR A 239 -4.17 19.55 2.13
N VAL A 240 -3.89 18.65 3.06
CA VAL A 240 -2.82 17.66 2.94
C VAL A 240 -3.40 16.41 2.30
N LEU A 241 -3.25 16.32 0.98
CA LEU A 241 -3.68 15.18 0.19
C LEU A 241 -2.66 14.95 -0.93
N ILE A 242 -2.17 13.72 -1.03
CA ILE A 242 -1.17 13.36 -2.05
C ILE A 242 -1.92 12.86 -3.29
N ILE A 243 -1.93 13.67 -4.34
CA ILE A 243 -2.39 13.26 -5.67
C ILE A 243 -1.27 13.40 -6.69
N ASP A 244 -1.13 12.41 -7.57
CA ASP A 244 -0.07 12.39 -8.59
C ASP A 244 -0.35 13.36 -9.73
N GLU A 245 -1.63 13.52 -10.07
CA GLU A 245 -2.10 14.37 -11.16
C GLU A 245 -3.21 15.30 -10.67
N SER A 246 -3.22 16.52 -11.20
CA SER A 246 -4.34 17.44 -10.97
C SER A 246 -5.55 16.98 -11.77
N VAL A 247 -6.71 16.98 -11.14
CA VAL A 247 -7.95 16.45 -11.73
C VAL A 247 -9.12 17.37 -11.50
N GLU A 248 -10.02 17.40 -12.46
CA GLU A 248 -11.33 18.00 -12.35
C GLU A 248 -12.37 16.89 -12.22
N TYR A 249 -13.22 16.99 -11.20
CA TYR A 249 -14.32 16.07 -10.97
C TYR A 249 -15.56 16.84 -10.51
N GLN A 250 -16.63 16.74 -11.29
CA GLN A 250 -17.88 17.50 -11.04
C GLN A 250 -17.62 19.01 -10.88
N ASN A 251 -17.97 19.59 -9.72
CA ASN A 251 -17.73 21.00 -9.41
C ASN A 251 -16.40 21.25 -8.69
N TYR A 252 -15.53 20.25 -8.59
CA TYR A 252 -14.26 20.31 -7.87
C TYR A 252 -13.07 20.27 -8.83
N ILE A 253 -12.06 21.07 -8.50
CA ILE A 253 -10.75 21.05 -9.14
C ILE A 253 -9.71 20.77 -8.07
N PHE A 254 -9.03 19.65 -8.18
CA PHE A 254 -7.92 19.25 -7.32
C PHE A 254 -6.61 19.60 -8.02
N LEU A 255 -5.81 20.48 -7.41
CA LEU A 255 -4.52 20.92 -7.95
C LEU A 255 -3.40 20.44 -7.05
N ASN A 256 -2.44 19.71 -7.60
CA ASN A 256 -1.23 19.37 -6.86
C ASN A 256 -0.13 20.45 -7.01
N GLU A 257 0.87 20.34 -6.14
CA GLU A 257 2.01 21.25 -6.10
C GLU A 257 2.75 21.29 -7.45
N LYS A 258 2.95 20.12 -8.06
CA LYS A 258 3.64 20.00 -9.34
C LYS A 258 2.91 20.73 -10.47
N SER A 259 1.59 20.63 -10.54
CA SER A 259 0.83 21.35 -11.57
C SER A 259 0.83 22.85 -11.34
N LEU A 260 0.89 23.32 -10.08
CA LEU A 260 0.95 24.76 -9.77
C LEU A 260 2.35 25.34 -9.99
N PHE A 261 3.39 24.66 -9.54
CA PHE A 261 4.74 25.22 -9.41
C PHE A 261 5.80 24.53 -10.27
N GLY A 262 5.48 23.40 -10.88
CA GLY A 262 6.41 22.58 -11.68
C GLY A 262 7.25 21.60 -10.87
N TYR A 263 7.21 21.68 -9.54
CA TYR A 263 7.95 20.83 -8.62
C TYR A 263 7.18 20.64 -7.31
N ASN A 264 7.59 19.64 -6.52
CA ASN A 264 7.05 19.42 -5.18
C ASN A 264 7.97 20.09 -4.15
N PHE A 265 7.39 20.72 -3.12
CA PHE A 265 8.18 21.37 -2.07
C PHE A 265 8.77 20.39 -1.06
N SER A 266 8.12 19.23 -0.87
CA SER A 266 8.63 18.15 -0.02
C SER A 266 8.93 16.91 -0.88
N THR A 267 10.14 16.37 -0.73
CA THR A 267 10.60 15.16 -1.43
C THR A 267 10.21 13.87 -0.71
N HIS A 268 9.92 13.94 0.60
CA HIS A 268 9.62 12.77 1.41
C HIS A 268 8.11 12.62 1.64
N LYS A 269 7.60 11.39 1.51
CA LYS A 269 6.39 10.98 2.24
C LYS A 269 6.77 11.02 3.73
N SER A 270 6.38 12.07 4.46
CA SER A 270 6.22 11.88 5.90
C SER A 270 5.13 10.81 6.04
N ILE A 271 5.45 9.71 6.71
CA ILE A 271 4.43 8.78 7.18
C ILE A 271 3.68 9.55 8.26
N ASP A 272 2.71 10.37 7.86
CA ASP A 272 1.79 10.96 8.82
C ASP A 272 0.95 9.82 9.38
N GLN A 273 1.00 9.67 10.70
CA GLN A 273 0.15 8.73 11.45
C GLN A 273 -1.32 9.18 11.49
N ASN A 274 -1.60 10.38 10.98
CA ASN A 274 -2.95 10.84 10.76
C ASN A 274 -3.49 10.15 9.51
N LYS A 275 -4.55 9.36 9.71
CA LYS A 275 -5.32 8.66 8.69
C LYS A 275 -5.32 9.45 7.38
N GLU A 276 -4.79 8.85 6.32
CA GLU A 276 -5.03 9.34 4.97
C GLU A 276 -6.53 9.58 4.84
N ILE A 277 -6.91 10.79 4.42
CA ILE A 277 -8.31 11.21 4.26
C ILE A 277 -8.97 10.19 3.35
N PHE A 278 -9.74 9.28 3.96
CA PHE A 278 -10.59 8.33 3.27
C PHE A 278 -12.02 8.64 3.69
N PHE A 279 -12.88 8.74 2.67
CA PHE A 279 -14.32 8.93 2.76
C PHE A 279 -14.99 8.04 3.81
#